data_AF-A0A3D5J998-F1
#
_entry.id   AF-A0A3D5J998-F1
#
_cell.length_a   1.000
_cell.length_b   1.000
_cell.length_c   1.000
_cell.angle_alpha   90.00
_cell.angle_beta   90.00
_cell.angle_gamma   90.00
#
_symmetry.space_group_name_H-M   'P 1'
#
loop_
_entity.id
_entity.type
_entity.pdbx_description
1 polymer ?
#
loop_
_entity_poly.entity_id
_entity_poly.type
_entity_poly.pdbx_seq_one_letter_code
_entity_poly.pdbx_strand_id
1 'polypeptide(L)'
;MPTRGDTAKVTTGNLAINGSTRKSWLFEHNNWAFLLPTVLFFVWYQVYPIVRVVWISFTDYKYLTNDPANWVGFDNYVEALSDPLMWDSLGRAAYFTSMFLPGTIIVPLLLAVLIHGVQNQRLATIYRVILLIPAVIP
;
A
#
# COMPACT_ATOMS: atom_id res chain seq x y z
N MET A 1 44.43 -8.73 -54.74
CA MET A 1 45.61 -7.83 -54.66
C MET A 1 45.14 -6.39 -54.80
N PRO A 2 45.73 -5.41 -54.07
CA PRO A 2 44.99 -4.63 -53.06
C PRO A 2 44.98 -3.08 -53.22
N THR A 3 43.98 -2.47 -52.55
CA THR A 3 43.92 -1.19 -51.78
C THR A 3 44.67 0.08 -52.24
N ARG A 4 43.90 1.16 -52.47
CA ARG A 4 44.37 2.55 -52.46
C ARG A 4 43.45 3.41 -51.58
N GLY A 5 43.69 3.36 -50.26
CA GLY A 5 43.12 4.29 -49.29
C GLY A 5 44.15 5.35 -48.97
N ASP A 6 44.00 6.51 -49.59
CA ASP A 6 44.90 7.67 -49.46
C ASP A 6 44.09 8.85 -48.92
N THR A 7 43.95 8.93 -47.59
CA THR A 7 43.44 10.10 -46.86
C THR A 7 44.06 10.17 -45.45
N ALA A 8 45.39 10.11 -45.37
CA ALA A 8 46.12 10.46 -44.15
C ALA A 8 46.21 12.00 -44.02
N LYS A 9 45.10 12.64 -43.63
CA LYS A 9 45.09 13.97 -43.02
C LYS A 9 43.99 14.01 -41.96
N VAL A 10 44.32 13.52 -40.76
CA VAL A 10 43.56 13.87 -39.56
C VAL A 10 44.52 14.55 -38.61
N THR A 11 44.42 15.87 -38.69
CA THR A 11 44.93 16.92 -37.81
C THR A 11 45.08 16.47 -36.36
N THR A 12 46.32 16.45 -35.89
CA THR A 12 46.67 16.57 -34.47
C THR A 12 46.15 17.92 -33.96
N GLY A 13 45.01 17.90 -33.28
CA GLY A 13 44.38 19.07 -32.72
C GLY A 13 43.78 18.75 -31.36
N ASN A 14 44.57 19.00 -30.31
CA ASN A 14 44.11 19.38 -28.98
C ASN A 14 42.80 18.73 -28.48
N LEU A 15 42.90 17.49 -27.98
CA LEU A 15 41.95 16.99 -26.99
C LEU A 15 42.33 17.53 -25.61
N ALA A 16 42.24 18.85 -25.45
CA ALA A 16 42.09 19.47 -24.13
C ALA A 16 40.64 19.20 -23.70
N ILE A 17 40.40 18.00 -23.17
CA ILE A 17 39.15 17.65 -22.47
C ILE A 17 39.20 18.40 -21.13
N ASN A 18 38.82 19.67 -21.20
CA ASN A 18 38.68 20.60 -20.11
C ASN A 18 37.66 20.02 -19.12
N GLY A 19 38.17 19.54 -17.98
CA GLY A 19 37.40 19.04 -16.87
C GLY A 19 36.60 20.17 -16.21
N SER A 20 35.42 20.45 -16.75
CA SER A 20 34.40 21.27 -16.09
C SER A 20 33.15 20.44 -15.78
N THR A 21 33.32 19.26 -15.20
CA THR A 21 32.24 18.47 -14.58
C THR A 21 32.22 18.72 -13.07
N ARG A 22 32.30 19.99 -12.67
CA ARG A 22 32.31 20.37 -11.25
C ARG A 22 30.94 20.95 -10.89
N LYS A 23 30.02 20.06 -10.51
CA LYS A 23 28.89 20.21 -9.56
C LYS A 23 27.61 19.48 -10.01
N SER A 24 27.64 18.14 -10.03
CA SER A 24 26.42 17.33 -9.88
C SER A 24 26.15 16.93 -8.42
N TRP A 25 27.06 17.24 -7.50
CA TRP A 25 27.04 16.80 -6.09
C TRP A 25 26.14 17.62 -5.14
N LEU A 26 25.37 18.60 -5.62
CA LEU A 26 24.59 19.49 -4.74
C LEU A 26 23.07 19.23 -4.77
N PHE A 27 22.58 18.22 -5.49
CA PHE A 27 21.16 17.86 -5.47
C PHE A 27 20.86 16.42 -5.00
N GLU A 28 21.85 15.66 -4.52
CA GLU A 28 21.65 14.28 -4.07
C GLU A 28 21.24 14.11 -2.60
N HIS A 29 20.94 15.18 -1.86
CA HIS A 29 20.72 15.08 -0.40
C HIS A 29 19.43 15.68 0.15
N ASN A 30 18.44 16.03 -0.70
CA ASN A 30 17.19 16.65 -0.21
C ASN A 30 15.89 15.96 -0.66
N ASN A 31 15.98 14.70 -1.11
CA ASN A 31 14.78 13.93 -1.50
C ASN A 31 13.88 13.56 -0.30
N TRP A 32 14.39 13.58 0.93
CA TRP A 32 13.58 13.29 2.12
C TRP A 32 12.66 14.44 2.52
N ALA A 33 12.97 15.68 2.13
CA ALA A 33 12.11 16.83 2.40
C ALA A 33 10.75 16.73 1.67
N PHE A 34 10.72 16.08 0.49
CA PHE A 34 9.48 15.78 -0.23
C PHE A 34 8.65 14.66 0.42
N LEU A 35 9.30 13.72 1.11
CA LEU A 35 8.61 12.67 1.86
C LEU A 35 8.07 13.17 3.20
N LEU A 36 8.69 14.20 3.77
CA LEU A 36 8.35 14.76 5.08
C LEU A 36 6.85 15.09 5.25
N PRO A 37 6.19 15.85 4.34
CA PRO A 37 4.76 16.14 4.50
C PRO A 37 3.88 14.88 4.43
N THR A 38 4.22 13.91 3.57
CA THR A 38 3.49 12.64 3.46
C THR A 38 3.65 11.79 4.70
N VAL A 39 4.88 11.66 5.22
CA VAL A 39 5.17 10.89 6.44
C VAL A 39 4.51 11.55 7.65
N LEU A 40 4.56 12.88 7.75
CA LEU A 40 3.93 13.61 8.84
C LEU A 40 2.41 13.42 8.83
N PHE A 41 1.78 13.49 7.65
CA PHE A 41 0.35 13.20 7.52
C PHE A 41 0.03 11.74 7.89
N PHE A 42 0.83 10.78 7.42
CA PHE A 42 0.67 9.36 7.76
C PHE A 42 0.79 9.11 9.27
N VAL A 43 1.80 9.69 9.92
CA VAL A 43 2.00 9.53 11.38
C VAL A 43 0.84 10.17 12.13
N TRP A 44 0.40 11.36 11.74
CA TRP A 44 -0.69 12.07 12.40
C TRP A 44 -2.04 11.36 12.23
N TYR A 45 -2.34 10.85 11.03
CA TYR A 45 -3.65 10.30 10.73
C TYR A 45 -3.75 8.80 11.02
N GLN A 46 -2.67 8.03 10.84
CA GLN A 46 -2.68 6.58 11.03
C GLN A 46 -2.03 6.17 12.35
N VAL A 47 -0.80 6.62 12.61
CA VAL A 47 0.00 6.12 13.74
C VAL A 47 -0.51 6.67 15.06
N TYR A 48 -0.82 7.97 15.12
CA TYR A 48 -1.32 8.63 16.32
C TYR A 48 -2.58 7.95 16.90
N PRO A 49 -3.67 7.70 16.14
CA PRO A 49 -4.83 7.02 16.71
C PRO A 49 -4.53 5.57 17.09
N ILE A 50 -3.67 4.84 16.37
CA ILE A 50 -3.27 3.48 16.76
C ILE A 50 -2.58 3.51 18.12
N VAL A 51 -1.55 4.36 18.29
CA VAL A 51 -0.81 4.48 19.55
C VAL A 51 -1.75 4.91 20.68
N ARG A 52 -2.68 5.84 20.40
CA ARG A 52 -3.68 6.28 21.36
C ARG A 52 -4.60 5.14 21.80
N VAL A 53 -5.09 4.32 20.87
CA VAL A 53 -5.96 3.18 21.18
C VAL A 53 -5.21 2.11 21.97
N VAL A 54 -3.95 1.85 21.60
CA VAL A 54 -3.07 0.94 22.36
C VAL A 54 -2.83 1.46 23.78
N TRP A 55 -2.57 2.76 23.94
CA TRP A 55 -2.44 3.34 25.29
C TRP A 55 -3.75 3.20 26.08
N ILE A 56 -4.88 3.50 25.44
CA ILE A 56 -6.21 3.38 26.06
C ILE A 56 -6.51 1.94 26.46
N SER A 57 -6.10 0.93 25.69
CA SER A 57 -6.36 -0.47 26.03
C SER A 57 -5.65 -0.95 27.29
N PHE A 58 -4.61 -0.24 27.77
CA PHE A 58 -3.97 -0.49 29.06
C PHE A 58 -4.57 0.33 30.22
N THR A 59 -5.59 1.15 29.95
CA THR A 59 -6.24 2.02 30.94
C THR A 59 -7.73 1.70 31.08
N ASP A 60 -8.33 1.91 32.25
CA ASP A 60 -9.79 1.90 32.44
C ASP A 60 -10.37 3.24 31.96
N TYR A 61 -10.39 3.44 30.64
CA TYR A 61 -10.90 4.66 30.03
C TYR A 61 -12.39 4.52 29.71
N LYS A 62 -13.24 5.19 30.49
CA LYS A 62 -14.69 5.23 30.26
C LYS A 62 -15.07 6.48 29.48
N TYR A 63 -15.45 6.32 28.21
CA TYR A 63 -15.88 7.45 27.35
C TYR A 63 -17.07 8.24 27.90
N LEU A 64 -17.91 7.62 28.74
CA LEU A 64 -19.17 8.18 29.26
C LEU A 64 -19.05 8.73 30.69
N THR A 65 -17.89 8.58 31.34
CA THR A 65 -17.69 8.97 32.74
C THR A 65 -16.43 9.83 32.86
N ASN A 66 -16.49 10.95 33.59
CA ASN A 66 -15.34 11.85 33.82
C ASN A 66 -14.30 11.28 34.81
N ASP A 67 -14.27 9.97 34.99
CA ASP A 67 -13.31 9.33 35.89
C ASP A 67 -11.91 9.41 35.28
N PRO A 68 -10.87 9.67 36.10
CA PRO A 68 -9.50 9.65 35.63
C PRO A 68 -9.16 8.25 35.11
N ALA A 69 -8.58 8.19 33.91
CA ALA A 69 -8.15 6.95 33.30
C ALA A 69 -7.08 6.29 34.16
N ASN A 70 -7.45 5.24 34.90
CA ASN A 70 -6.51 4.52 35.75
C ASN A 70 -5.73 3.52 34.89
N TRP A 71 -4.42 3.43 35.10
CA TRP A 71 -3.60 2.43 34.45
C TRP A 71 -3.87 1.06 35.06
N VAL A 72 -4.51 0.17 34.31
CA VAL A 72 -4.91 -1.18 34.73
C VAL A 72 -4.03 -2.27 34.10
N GLY A 73 -3.06 -1.89 33.26
CA GLY A 73 -2.13 -2.84 32.65
C GLY A 73 -2.85 -3.87 31.78
N PHE A 74 -2.67 -5.15 32.08
CA PHE A 74 -3.21 -6.25 31.25
C PHE A 74 -4.60 -6.75 31.68
N ASP A 75 -5.19 -6.18 32.73
CA ASP A 75 -6.47 -6.68 33.27
C ASP A 75 -7.59 -6.64 32.22
N ASN A 76 -7.64 -5.60 31.39
CA ASN A 76 -8.58 -5.48 30.27
C ASN A 76 -8.49 -6.64 29.26
N TYR A 77 -7.28 -7.17 29.02
CA TYR A 77 -7.09 -8.30 28.12
C TYR A 77 -7.49 -9.62 28.77
N VAL A 78 -7.22 -9.78 30.07
CA VAL A 78 -7.64 -10.98 30.82
C VAL A 78 -9.15 -11.04 30.89
N GLU A 79 -9.82 -9.93 31.19
CA GLU A 79 -11.28 -9.82 31.20
C GLU A 79 -11.85 -10.19 29.83
N ALA A 80 -11.36 -9.56 28.75
CA ALA A 80 -11.82 -9.83 27.39
C ALA A 80 -11.62 -11.30 26.97
N LEU A 81 -10.49 -11.92 27.34
CA LEU A 81 -10.22 -13.32 26.99
C LEU A 81 -10.99 -14.32 27.86
N SER A 82 -11.39 -13.93 29.06
CA SER A 82 -12.23 -14.74 29.96
C SER A 82 -13.73 -14.65 29.64
N ASP A 83 -14.14 -13.64 28.87
CA ASP A 83 -15.54 -13.43 28.50
C ASP A 83 -15.99 -14.41 27.39
N PRO A 84 -16.96 -15.31 27.65
CA PRO A 84 -17.49 -16.19 26.62
C PRO A 84 -18.16 -15.44 25.46
N LEU A 85 -18.70 -14.23 25.69
CA LEU A 85 -19.29 -13.42 24.63
C LEU A 85 -18.25 -12.95 23.60
N MET A 86 -17.02 -12.69 24.05
CA MET A 86 -15.90 -12.34 23.17
C MET A 86 -15.61 -13.50 22.20
N TRP A 87 -15.53 -14.73 22.70
CA TRP A 87 -15.31 -15.92 21.88
C TRP A 87 -16.48 -16.22 20.94
N ASP A 88 -17.72 -16.07 21.40
CA ASP A 88 -18.90 -16.24 20.55
C ASP A 88 -18.93 -15.22 19.42
N SER A 89 -18.60 -13.96 19.71
CA SER A 89 -18.54 -12.90 18.70
C SER A 89 -17.42 -13.14 17.69
N LEU A 90 -16.25 -13.60 18.15
CA LEU A 90 -15.10 -13.94 17.29
C LEU A 90 -15.42 -15.15 16.41
N GLY A 91 -16.08 -16.17 16.94
CA GLY A 91 -16.53 -17.35 16.20
C GLY A 91 -17.55 -16.98 15.11
N ARG A 92 -18.50 -16.08 15.41
CA ARG A 92 -19.47 -15.56 14.42
C ARG A 92 -18.78 -14.74 13.33
N ALA A 93 -17.84 -13.87 13.70
CA ALA A 93 -17.05 -13.09 12.74
C ALA A 93 -16.21 -14.00 11.84
N ALA A 94 -15.52 -14.98 12.43
CA ALA A 94 -14.72 -15.96 11.69
C ALA A 94 -15.59 -16.81 10.75
N TYR A 95 -16.75 -17.27 11.21
CA TYR A 95 -17.71 -18.01 10.38
C TYR A 95 -18.18 -17.15 9.20
N PHE A 96 -18.60 -15.91 9.46
CA PHE A 96 -19.02 -14.97 8.42
C PHE A 96 -17.89 -14.72 7.39
N THR A 97 -16.68 -14.40 7.85
CA THR A 97 -15.53 -14.21 6.96
C THR A 97 -15.21 -15.46 6.17
N SER A 98 -15.19 -16.64 6.80
CA SER A 98 -14.89 -17.91 6.14
C SER A 98 -15.91 -18.29 5.06
N MET A 99 -17.17 -17.89 5.22
CA MET A 99 -18.23 -18.09 4.23
C MET A 99 -18.18 -17.05 3.11
N PHE A 100 -17.89 -15.80 3.46
CA PHE A 100 -17.88 -14.68 2.52
C PHE A 100 -16.62 -14.66 1.62
N LEU A 101 -15.45 -14.89 2.20
CA LEU A 101 -14.15 -14.86 1.54
C LEU A 101 -14.02 -15.79 0.32
N PRO A 102 -14.50 -17.07 0.35
CA PRO A 102 -14.50 -17.89 -0.85
C PRO A 102 -15.45 -17.35 -1.91
N GLY A 103 -16.60 -16.80 -1.51
CA GLY A 103 -17.55 -16.19 -2.46
C GLY A 103 -16.94 -15.01 -3.21
N THR A 104 -16.21 -14.14 -2.51
CA THR A 104 -15.55 -12.98 -3.13
C THR A 104 -14.36 -13.33 -4.01
N ILE A 105 -13.77 -14.51 -3.85
CA ILE A 105 -12.66 -15.00 -4.69
C ILE A 105 -13.19 -15.82 -5.87
N ILE A 106 -14.06 -16.81 -5.61
CA ILE A 106 -14.53 -17.77 -6.59
C ILE A 106 -15.40 -17.10 -7.65
N VAL A 107 -16.33 -16.22 -7.25
CA VAL A 107 -17.28 -15.60 -8.19
C VAL A 107 -16.55 -14.73 -9.23
N PRO A 108 -15.66 -13.79 -8.87
CA PRO A 108 -14.90 -13.02 -9.86
C PRO A 108 -13.95 -13.88 -10.68
N LEU A 109 -13.34 -14.91 -10.08
CA LEU A 109 -12.44 -15.81 -10.80
C LEU A 109 -13.17 -16.62 -11.88
N LEU A 110 -14.34 -17.18 -11.56
CA LEU A 110 -15.17 -17.89 -12.53
C LEU A 110 -15.61 -16.97 -13.68
N LEU A 111 -16.05 -15.75 -13.34
CA LEU A 111 -16.40 -14.74 -14.34
C LEU A 111 -15.19 -14.36 -15.22
N ALA A 112 -14.00 -14.21 -14.63
CA ALA A 112 -12.78 -13.90 -15.37
C ALA A 112 -12.40 -15.01 -16.35
N VAL A 113 -12.48 -16.28 -15.93
CA VAL A 113 -12.21 -17.45 -16.80
C VAL A 113 -13.23 -17.53 -17.93
N LEU A 114 -14.52 -17.32 -17.64
CA LEU A 114 -15.58 -17.36 -18.65
C LEU A 114 -15.39 -16.26 -19.70
N ILE A 115 -15.01 -15.05 -19.30
CA ILE A 115 -14.72 -13.93 -20.21
C ILE A 115 -13.46 -14.19 -21.04
N HIS A 116 -12.43 -14.82 -20.45
CA HIS A 116 -11.17 -15.12 -21.14
C HIS A 116 -11.38 -16.04 -22.37
N GLY A 117 -12.33 -16.97 -22.31
CA GLY A 117 -12.65 -17.89 -23.40
C GLY A 117 -13.44 -17.27 -24.57
N VAL A 118 -13.89 -16.02 -24.47
CA VAL A 118 -14.72 -15.38 -25.51
C VAL A 118 -13.82 -14.85 -26.65
N GLN A 119 -13.88 -15.51 -27.82
CA GLN A 119 -13.10 -15.13 -29.01
C GLN A 119 -13.44 -13.72 -29.54
N ASN A 120 -14.62 -13.18 -29.21
CA ASN A 120 -15.05 -11.82 -29.60
C ASN A 120 -14.62 -10.76 -28.57
N GLN A 121 -13.53 -10.04 -28.88
CA GLN A 121 -12.93 -8.99 -28.05
C GLN A 121 -13.89 -7.84 -27.66
N ARG A 122 -14.90 -7.55 -28.49
CA ARG A 122 -15.90 -6.50 -28.20
C ARG A 122 -16.88 -6.91 -27.10
N LEU A 123 -17.34 -8.17 -27.09
CA LEU A 123 -18.24 -8.68 -26.05
C LEU A 123 -17.50 -8.82 -24.72
N ALA A 124 -16.26 -9.32 -24.74
CA ALA A 124 -15.43 -9.43 -23.53
C ALA A 124 -15.21 -8.06 -22.84
N THR A 125 -15.00 -6.99 -23.62
CA THR A 125 -14.86 -5.62 -23.09
C THR A 125 -16.15 -5.13 -22.44
N ILE A 126 -17.32 -5.38 -23.04
CA ILE A 126 -18.62 -4.97 -22.49
C ILE A 126 -18.90 -5.66 -21.15
N TYR A 127 -18.66 -6.98 -21.06
CA TYR A 127 -18.81 -7.72 -19.79
C TYR A 127 -17.87 -7.20 -18.69
N ARG A 128 -16.62 -6.87 -19.02
CA ARG A 128 -15.68 -6.27 -18.05
C ARG A 128 -16.17 -4.94 -17.50
N VAL A 129 -16.70 -4.07 -18.37
CA VAL A 129 -17.22 -2.76 -17.94
C VAL A 129 -18.43 -2.94 -17.02
N ILE A 130 -19.40 -3.79 -17.39
CA ILE A 130 -20.60 -4.05 -16.57
C ILE A 130 -20.23 -4.61 -15.18
N LEU A 131 -19.28 -5.55 -15.13
CA LEU A 131 -18.82 -6.13 -13.86
C LEU A 131 -18.05 -5.14 -12.97
N LEU A 132 -17.43 -4.11 -13.54
CA LEU A 132 -16.69 -3.10 -12.80
C LEU A 132 -17.56 -1.93 -12.32
N ILE A 133 -18.71 -1.65 -12.95
CA ILE A 133 -19.65 -0.60 -12.52
C ILE A 133 -20.01 -0.69 -11.02
N PRO A 134 -20.44 -1.84 -10.47
CA PRO A 134 -20.80 -1.91 -9.05
C PRO A 134 -19.59 -1.74 -8.11
N ALA A 135 -18.36 -1.95 -8.59
CA ALA A 135 -17.16 -1.67 -7.80
C ALA A 135 -16.83 -0.17 -7.73
N VAL A 136 -17.36 0.64 -8.66
CA VAL A 136 -17.12 2.08 -8.76
C VAL A 136 -18.20 2.91 -8.07
N ILE A 137 -19.38 2.33 -7.82
CA ILE A 137 -20.47 2.96 -7.09
C ILE A 137 -20.30 2.61 -5.60
N PRO A 138 -19.98 3.57 -4.72
CA PRO A 138 -19.81 3.34 -3.29
C PRO A 138 -21.13 3.06 -2.57
#